data_AF-A0A3N5J4N1-F1
#
_entry.id   AF-A0A3N5J4N1-F1
#
_cell.length_a   1.000
_cell.length_b   1.000
_cell.length_c   1.000
_cell.angle_alpha   90.00
_cell.angle_beta   90.00
_cell.angle_gamma   90.00
#
_symmetry.space_group_name_H-M   'P 1'
#
loop_
_entity.id
_entity.type
_entity.pdbx_description
1 polymer ?
#
loop_
_entity_poly.entity_id
_entity_poly.type
_entity_poly.pdbx_seq_one_letter_code
_entity_poly.pdbx_strand_id
1 'polypeptide(L)'
;MANPPLLIIAGKNDQGTEDIAVKIDPSIPLLTAMIRLFRSQGQTRQAEEICRMGLDFFPNQNEIRLLRALCRLDLGETAGALEEIRTFASGFKPLSATLKDLGGALKVQGQEPFSEWAVLMAGVLDNFPEDAGREQEVPREEKGKSAADSLVVPTLKKWLEQLQTAGQ
;
A
#
# COMPACT_ATOMS: atom_id res chain seq x y z
N MET A 1 19.26 15.37 -9.58
CA MET A 1 19.48 15.70 -8.15
C MET A 1 19.64 14.38 -7.42
N ALA A 2 20.69 14.22 -6.62
CA ALA A 2 20.89 13.00 -5.84
C ALA A 2 19.89 12.98 -4.66
N ASN A 3 19.24 11.85 -4.46
CA ASN A 3 18.29 11.65 -3.37
C ASN A 3 19.05 11.57 -2.03
N PRO A 4 18.55 12.19 -0.94
CA PRO A 4 19.24 12.14 0.36
C PRO A 4 19.29 10.70 0.91
N PRO A 5 20.39 10.30 1.60
CA PRO A 5 20.53 8.96 2.15
C PRO A 5 19.53 8.70 3.29
N LEU A 6 19.12 7.45 3.46
CA LEU A 6 18.33 7.03 4.62
C LEU A 6 19.23 6.97 5.85
N LEU A 7 18.78 7.59 6.94
CA LEU A 7 19.41 7.49 8.24
C LEU A 7 18.69 6.41 9.05
N ILE A 8 19.36 5.27 9.27
CA ILE A 8 18.86 4.24 10.18
C ILE A 8 19.55 4.44 11.52
N ILE A 9 18.74 4.66 12.56
CA ILE A 9 19.20 4.80 13.95
C ILE A 9 18.81 3.51 14.68
N ALA A 10 19.80 2.75 15.14
CA ALA A 10 19.57 1.63 16.06
C ALA A 10 19.75 2.11 17.51
N GLY A 11 18.68 2.08 18.31
CA GLY A 11 18.74 2.23 19.78
C GLY A 11 18.31 0.93 20.45
N LYS A 12 18.80 0.49 21.62
CA LYS A 12 19.54 1.14 22.73
C LYS A 12 20.52 0.12 23.32
N ASN A 13 21.61 0.60 23.93
CA ASN A 13 22.32 -0.16 24.96
C ASN A 13 22.07 0.53 26.32
N ASP A 14 21.72 -0.23 27.36
CA ASP A 14 21.49 0.24 28.74
C ASP A 14 22.75 0.85 29.42
N GLN A 15 23.84 1.05 28.66
CA GLN A 15 25.16 1.47 29.13
C GLN A 15 25.63 2.82 28.58
N GLY A 16 24.77 3.58 27.89
CA GLY A 16 25.10 4.98 27.52
C GLY A 16 26.17 5.12 26.42
N THR A 17 26.26 4.17 25.49
CA THR A 17 27.08 4.33 24.26
C THR A 17 26.22 4.80 23.09
N GLU A 18 26.81 5.68 22.28
CA GLU A 18 26.23 6.44 21.17
C GLU A 18 25.33 5.65 20.22
N ASP A 19 24.24 6.29 19.79
CA ASP A 19 23.36 5.79 18.73
C ASP A 19 24.18 5.46 17.49
N ILE A 20 24.19 4.18 17.07
CA ILE A 20 24.83 3.79 15.81
C ILE A 20 23.91 4.26 14.69
N ALA A 21 24.31 5.35 14.05
CA ALA A 21 23.63 5.91 12.89
C ALA A 21 24.33 5.45 11.61
N VAL A 22 23.65 4.60 10.83
CA VAL A 22 24.15 4.16 9.52
C VAL A 22 23.45 4.95 8.43
N LYS A 23 24.24 5.63 7.59
CA LYS A 23 23.75 6.24 6.35
C LYS A 23 23.78 5.19 5.25
N ILE A 24 22.63 4.87 4.70
CA ILE A 24 22.51 3.91 3.61
C ILE A 24 21.84 4.60 2.44
N ASP A 25 22.42 4.45 1.26
CA ASP A 25 21.78 4.92 0.03
C ASP A 25 20.51 4.09 -0.22
N PRO A 26 19.34 4.73 -0.40
CA PRO A 26 18.12 4.03 -0.72
C PRO A 26 18.30 3.21 -2.00
N SER A 27 17.92 1.94 -1.94
CA SER A 27 17.85 1.09 -3.13
C SER A 27 16.55 0.30 -3.09
N ILE A 28 16.02 -0.01 -4.27
CA ILE A 28 14.78 -0.78 -4.41
C ILE A 28 14.87 -2.12 -3.66
N PRO A 29 15.94 -2.94 -3.82
CA PRO A 29 16.04 -4.22 -3.10
C PRO A 29 16.05 -4.08 -1.58
N LEU A 30 16.75 -3.07 -1.06
CA LEU A 30 16.80 -2.82 0.39
C LEU A 30 15.42 -2.42 0.93
N LEU A 31 14.77 -1.45 0.27
CA LEU A 31 13.46 -0.96 0.66
C LEU A 31 12.42 -2.08 0.64
N THR A 32 12.35 -2.89 -0.43
CA THR A 32 11.38 -3.98 -0.53
C THR A 32 11.64 -5.09 0.49
N ALA A 33 12.91 -5.38 0.81
CA ALA A 33 13.26 -6.31 1.88
C ALA A 33 12.81 -5.80 3.26
N MET A 34 13.05 -4.51 3.56
CA MET A 34 12.61 -3.90 4.81
C MET A 34 11.08 -3.92 4.93
N ILE A 35 10.35 -3.47 3.90
CA ILE A 35 8.88 -3.47 3.89
C ILE A 35 8.33 -4.87 4.21
N ARG A 36 8.85 -5.90 3.54
CA ARG A 36 8.43 -7.29 3.77
C ARG A 36 8.74 -7.76 5.20
N LEU A 37 9.92 -7.43 5.72
CA LEU A 37 10.32 -7.78 7.08
C LEU A 37 9.38 -7.15 8.12
N PHE A 38 9.19 -5.83 8.07
CA PHE A 38 8.33 -5.11 9.02
C PHE A 38 6.88 -5.59 8.94
N ARG A 39 6.35 -5.79 7.72
CA ARG A 39 5.01 -6.34 7.53
C ARG A 39 4.87 -7.75 8.11
N SER A 40 5.85 -8.63 7.90
CA SER A 40 5.83 -10.00 8.46
C SER A 40 5.88 -10.05 9.99
N GLN A 41 6.40 -9.00 10.63
CA GLN A 41 6.45 -8.85 12.08
C GLN A 41 5.18 -8.19 12.66
N GLY A 42 4.16 -7.93 11.83
CA GLY A 42 2.94 -7.20 12.24
C GLY A 42 3.16 -5.70 12.44
N GLN A 43 4.35 -5.19 12.11
CA GLN A 43 4.71 -3.77 12.15
C GLN A 43 4.26 -3.07 10.87
N THR A 44 2.97 -3.25 10.54
CA THR A 44 2.41 -2.86 9.24
C THR A 44 2.44 -1.36 9.01
N ARG A 45 2.26 -0.53 10.06
CA ARG A 45 2.38 0.92 9.93
C ARG A 45 3.80 1.37 9.58
N GLN A 46 4.82 0.77 10.20
CA GLN A 46 6.21 1.05 9.84
C GLN A 46 6.49 0.62 8.39
N ALA A 47 5.96 -0.52 7.96
CA ALA A 47 6.09 -0.99 6.58
C ALA A 47 5.46 -0.01 5.57
N GLU A 48 4.26 0.54 5.85
CA GLU A 48 3.59 1.53 5.00
C GLU A 48 4.40 2.83 4.90
N GLU A 49 4.99 3.30 6.01
CA GLU A 49 5.83 4.49 6.01
C GLU A 49 7.12 4.29 5.18
N ILE A 50 7.72 3.10 5.23
CA ILE A 50 8.86 2.74 4.37
C ILE A 50 8.42 2.71 2.90
N CYS A 51 7.21 2.23 2.58
CA CYS A 51 6.67 2.32 1.22
C CYS A 51 6.52 3.78 0.77
N ARG A 52 6.00 4.66 1.64
CA ARG A 52 5.84 6.09 1.35
C ARG A 52 7.18 6.74 1.01
N MET A 53 8.18 6.55 1.87
CA MET A 53 9.55 7.02 1.62
C MET A 53 10.14 6.41 0.33
N GLY A 54 9.91 5.12 0.10
CA GLY A 54 10.38 4.44 -1.10
C GLY A 54 9.81 5.01 -2.39
N LEU A 55 8.54 5.43 -2.38
CA LEU A 55 7.90 6.11 -3.52
C LEU A 55 8.35 7.57 -3.64
N ASP A 56 8.73 8.25 -2.56
CA ASP A 56 9.37 9.57 -2.63
C ASP A 56 10.72 9.48 -3.39
N PHE A 57 11.48 8.39 -3.18
CA PHE A 57 12.75 8.14 -3.86
C PHE A 57 12.60 7.56 -5.27
N PHE A 58 11.63 6.65 -5.47
CA PHE A 58 11.39 5.92 -6.71
C PHE A 58 9.90 5.98 -7.10
N PRO A 59 9.41 7.12 -7.64
CA PRO A 59 7.98 7.36 -7.83
C PRO A 59 7.25 6.36 -8.75
N ASN A 60 7.99 5.73 -9.65
CA ASN A 60 7.45 4.80 -10.64
C ASN A 60 7.71 3.33 -10.27
N GLN A 61 8.06 3.04 -9.02
CA GLN A 61 8.37 1.68 -8.60
C GLN A 61 7.12 0.87 -8.27
N ASN A 62 6.63 0.12 -9.25
CA ASN A 62 5.42 -0.70 -9.18
C ASN A 62 5.43 -1.73 -8.02
N GLU A 63 6.59 -2.33 -7.71
CA GLU A 63 6.70 -3.28 -6.60
C GLU A 63 6.44 -2.61 -5.24
N ILE A 64 7.02 -1.43 -5.00
CA ILE A 64 6.82 -0.69 -3.75
C ILE A 64 5.36 -0.23 -3.63
N ARG A 65 4.76 0.19 -4.75
CA ARG A 65 3.34 0.56 -4.80
C ARG A 65 2.42 -0.61 -4.42
N LEU A 66 2.67 -1.79 -4.96
CA LEU A 66 1.91 -3.00 -4.62
C LEU A 66 2.09 -3.38 -3.15
N LEU A 67 3.31 -3.33 -2.63
CA LEU A 67 3.58 -3.60 -1.21
C LEU A 67 2.87 -2.61 -0.29
N ARG A 68 2.76 -1.34 -0.68
CA ARG A 68 1.97 -0.33 0.05
C ARG A 68 0.48 -0.68 0.09
N ALA A 69 -0.09 -1.08 -1.05
CA ALA A 69 -1.48 -1.53 -1.10
C ALA A 69 -1.73 -2.71 -0.14
N LEU A 70 -0.81 -3.67 -0.10
CA LEU A 70 -0.89 -4.80 0.83
C LEU A 70 -0.79 -4.34 2.31
N CYS A 71 0.06 -3.38 2.63
CA CYS A 71 0.12 -2.81 3.99
C CYS A 71 -1.19 -2.12 4.36
N ARG A 72 -1.80 -1.36 3.43
CA ARG A 72 -3.10 -0.71 3.65
C ARG A 72 -4.23 -1.72 3.87
N LEU A 73 -4.24 -2.83 3.14
CA LEU A 73 -5.20 -3.92 3.37
C LEU A 73 -5.06 -4.51 4.78
N ASP A 74 -3.83 -4.79 5.21
CA ASP A 74 -3.55 -5.29 6.56
C ASP A 74 -3.98 -4.29 7.66
N LEU A 75 -3.98 -2.98 7.36
CA LEU A 75 -4.46 -1.91 8.25
C LEU A 75 -5.98 -1.68 8.18
N GLY A 76 -6.70 -2.35 7.26
CA GLY A 76 -8.13 -2.12 7.01
C GLY A 76 -8.45 -0.89 6.16
N GLU A 77 -7.44 -0.25 5.56
CA GLU A 77 -7.56 0.94 4.72
C GLU A 77 -7.89 0.57 3.26
N THR A 78 -9.00 -0.15 3.07
CA THR A 78 -9.38 -0.78 1.79
C THR A 78 -9.47 0.22 0.63
N ALA A 79 -10.05 1.40 0.85
CA ALA A 79 -10.18 2.42 -0.20
C ALA A 79 -8.82 2.87 -0.74
N GLY A 80 -7.88 3.18 0.17
CA GLY A 80 -6.51 3.57 -0.21
C GLY A 80 -5.72 2.43 -0.82
N ALA A 81 -5.97 1.18 -0.44
CA ALA A 81 -5.35 0.02 -1.08
C ALA A 81 -5.83 -0.18 -2.53
N LEU A 82 -7.14 -0.04 -2.77
CA LEU A 82 -7.72 -0.16 -4.10
C LEU A 82 -7.22 0.92 -5.06
N GLU A 83 -7.04 2.15 -4.57
CA GLU A 83 -6.44 3.23 -5.37
C GLU A 83 -5.02 2.87 -5.83
N GLU A 84 -4.17 2.37 -4.93
CA GLU A 84 -2.80 1.98 -5.25
C GLU A 84 -2.75 0.80 -6.24
N ILE A 85 -3.64 -0.19 -6.08
CA ILE A 85 -3.80 -1.32 -7.01
C ILE A 85 -4.23 -0.83 -8.39
N ARG A 86 -5.14 0.16 -8.46
CA ARG A 86 -5.57 0.78 -9.72
C ARG A 86 -4.42 1.48 -10.42
N THR A 87 -3.65 2.30 -9.70
CA THR A 87 -2.48 2.98 -10.29
C THR A 87 -1.41 2.00 -10.75
N PHE A 88 -1.20 0.90 -10.02
CA PHE A 88 -0.33 -0.19 -10.48
C PHE A 88 -0.86 -0.82 -11.77
N ALA A 89 -2.14 -1.21 -11.81
CA ALA A 89 -2.74 -1.91 -12.93
C ALA A 89 -2.83 -1.06 -14.22
N SER A 90 -3.10 0.24 -14.10
CA SER A 90 -3.21 1.14 -15.25
C SER A 90 -1.90 1.26 -16.04
N GLY A 91 -0.75 1.14 -15.37
CA GLY A 91 0.57 1.09 -16.04
C GLY A 91 0.75 -0.12 -16.97
N PHE A 92 -0.03 -1.18 -16.78
CA PHE A 92 0.01 -2.38 -17.62
C PHE A 92 -1.08 -2.43 -18.69
N LYS A 93 -2.03 -1.49 -18.69
CA LYS A 93 -3.09 -1.43 -19.72
C LYS A 93 -2.54 -1.43 -21.17
N PRO A 94 -1.44 -0.72 -21.49
CA PRO A 94 -0.83 -0.81 -22.82
C PRO A 94 -0.34 -2.21 -23.22
N LEU A 95 -0.05 -3.09 -22.25
CA LEU A 95 0.40 -4.48 -22.49
C LEU A 95 -0.74 -5.37 -23.04
N SER A 96 -2.00 -4.97 -22.87
CA SER A 96 -3.17 -5.71 -23.35
C SER A 96 -3.10 -6.00 -24.86
N ALA A 97 -2.76 -4.99 -25.66
CA ALA A 97 -2.65 -5.14 -27.12
C ALA A 97 -1.58 -6.18 -27.50
N THR A 98 -0.39 -6.09 -26.90
CA THR A 98 0.70 -7.04 -27.12
C THR A 98 0.32 -8.46 -26.70
N LEU A 99 -0.44 -8.62 -25.61
CA LEU A 99 -0.93 -9.93 -25.16
C LEU A 99 -1.95 -10.54 -26.13
N LYS A 100 -2.80 -9.73 -26.78
CA LYS A 100 -3.70 -10.20 -27.85
C LYS A 100 -2.93 -10.68 -29.07
N ASP A 101 -1.92 -9.92 -29.48
CA ASP A 101 -1.06 -10.28 -30.61
C ASP A 101 -0.30 -11.59 -30.32
N LEU A 102 0.24 -11.73 -29.10
CA LEU A 102 0.88 -12.95 -28.64
C LEU A 102 -0.09 -14.14 -28.63
N GLY A 103 -1.31 -13.94 -28.12
CA GLY A 103 -2.36 -14.97 -28.12
C GLY A 103 -2.67 -15.46 -29.55
N GLY A 104 -2.83 -14.54 -30.49
CA GLY A 104 -3.02 -14.86 -31.90
C GLY A 104 -1.87 -15.66 -32.50
N ALA A 105 -0.62 -15.27 -32.21
CA ALA A 105 0.57 -15.98 -32.68
C ALA A 105 0.68 -17.40 -32.09
N LEU A 106 0.41 -17.56 -30.80
CA LEU A 106 0.44 -18.86 -30.11
C LEU A 106 -0.65 -19.80 -30.64
N LYS A 107 -1.83 -19.26 -30.96
CA LYS A 107 -2.91 -20.02 -31.58
C LYS A 107 -2.53 -20.59 -32.94
N VAL A 108 -1.88 -19.79 -33.80
CA VAL A 108 -1.38 -20.26 -35.10
C VAL A 108 -0.36 -21.38 -34.94
N GLN A 109 0.42 -21.37 -33.85
CA GLN A 109 1.40 -22.41 -33.53
C GLN A 109 0.81 -23.63 -32.82
N GLY A 110 -0.51 -23.69 -32.58
CA GLY A 110 -1.18 -24.78 -31.87
C GLY A 110 -0.93 -24.80 -30.35
N GLN A 111 -0.38 -23.72 -29.80
CA GLN A 111 -0.09 -23.57 -28.37
C GLN A 111 -1.32 -23.03 -27.61
N GLU A 112 -2.44 -23.76 -27.67
CA GLU A 112 -3.74 -23.28 -27.18
C GLU A 112 -3.76 -22.85 -25.70
N PRO A 113 -3.13 -23.58 -24.74
CA PRO A 113 -3.16 -23.16 -23.33
C PRO A 113 -2.49 -21.80 -23.09
N PHE A 114 -1.42 -21.49 -23.81
CA PHE A 114 -0.71 -20.21 -23.67
C PHE A 114 -1.45 -19.08 -24.42
N SER A 115 -2.09 -19.41 -25.54
CA SER A 115 -2.98 -18.50 -26.27
C SER A 115 -4.15 -18.06 -25.38
N GLU A 116 -4.87 -18.99 -24.76
CA GLU A 116 -5.98 -18.71 -23.85
C GLU A 116 -5.55 -17.85 -22.66
N TRP A 117 -4.40 -18.18 -22.06
CA TRP A 117 -3.84 -17.39 -20.97
C TRP A 117 -3.56 -15.94 -21.40
N ALA A 118 -2.93 -15.74 -22.56
CA ALA A 118 -2.59 -14.40 -23.04
C ALA A 118 -3.84 -13.56 -23.31
N VAL A 119 -4.87 -14.16 -23.92
CA VAL A 119 -6.16 -13.50 -24.19
C VAL A 119 -6.89 -13.17 -22.88
N LEU A 120 -6.88 -14.07 -21.89
CA LEU A 120 -7.47 -13.82 -20.58
C LEU A 120 -6.80 -12.64 -19.87
N MET A 121 -5.47 -12.60 -19.86
CA MET A 121 -4.70 -11.53 -19.24
C MET A 121 -4.94 -10.18 -19.92
N ALA A 122 -5.04 -10.15 -21.25
CA ALA A 122 -5.43 -8.95 -21.98
C ALA A 122 -6.83 -8.46 -21.56
N GLY A 123 -7.80 -9.38 -21.42
CA GLY A 123 -9.15 -9.08 -20.96
C GLY A 123 -9.18 -8.50 -19.55
N VAL A 124 -8.35 -9.00 -18.63
CA VAL A 124 -8.21 -8.45 -17.27
C VAL A 124 -7.69 -7.02 -17.30
N LEU A 125 -6.70 -6.73 -18.16
CA LEU A 125 -6.11 -5.41 -18.28
C LEU A 125 -7.04 -4.39 -18.97
N ASP A 126 -7.81 -4.81 -19.97
CA ASP A 126 -8.80 -3.97 -20.66
C ASP A 126 -9.95 -3.56 -19.76
N ASN A 127 -10.44 -4.52 -18.97
CA ASN A 127 -11.62 -4.34 -18.12
C ASN A 127 -11.24 -3.97 -16.68
N PHE A 128 -9.98 -3.71 -16.39
CA PHE A 128 -9.59 -3.23 -15.08
C PHE A 128 -10.32 -1.90 -14.86
N PRO A 129 -11.27 -1.84 -13.91
CA PRO A 129 -12.13 -0.70 -13.80
C PRO A 129 -11.25 0.48 -13.45
N GLU A 130 -11.32 1.51 -14.29
CA GLU A 130 -10.81 2.79 -13.87
C GLU A 130 -11.69 3.17 -12.65
N ASP A 131 -12.99 3.41 -12.76
CA ASP A 131 -13.69 4.15 -11.70
C ASP A 131 -14.27 3.38 -10.49
N ALA A 132 -13.89 2.12 -10.21
CA ALA A 132 -14.53 1.29 -9.16
C ALA A 132 -14.29 1.71 -7.68
N GLY A 133 -13.71 2.90 -7.44
CA GLY A 133 -13.45 3.45 -6.10
C GLY A 133 -13.76 4.95 -5.96
N ARG A 134 -14.35 5.59 -6.97
CA ARG A 134 -15.02 6.88 -6.74
C ARG A 134 -16.33 6.57 -6.05
N GLU A 135 -16.31 6.44 -4.72
CA GLU A 135 -17.52 6.68 -3.96
C GLU A 135 -18.08 8.01 -4.46
N GLN A 136 -19.33 7.99 -4.93
CA GLN A 136 -20.05 9.21 -5.22
C GLN A 136 -19.92 10.10 -3.99
N GLU A 137 -19.35 11.30 -4.15
CA GLU A 137 -19.48 12.34 -3.14
C GLU A 137 -20.97 12.54 -2.91
N VAL A 138 -21.49 11.99 -1.81
CA VAL A 138 -22.81 12.34 -1.33
C VAL A 138 -22.77 13.85 -1.11
N PRO A 139 -23.68 14.64 -1.71
CA PRO A 139 -23.60 16.09 -1.67
C PRO A 139 -23.51 16.58 -0.23
N ARG A 140 -22.44 17.35 0.07
CA ARG A 140 -22.33 18.08 1.33
C ARG A 140 -23.46 19.11 1.38
N GLU A 141 -24.53 18.80 2.11
CA GLU A 141 -25.44 19.82 2.60
C GLU A 141 -24.73 20.61 3.72
N GLU A 142 -24.26 21.81 3.39
CA GLU A 142 -23.90 22.81 4.37
C GLU A 142 -25.16 23.35 5.07
N LYS A 143 -25.24 23.23 6.40
CA LYS A 143 -25.05 24.37 7.33
C LYS A 143 -25.52 24.03 8.75
N GLY A 144 -24.60 24.20 9.69
CA GLY A 144 -24.87 24.99 10.90
C GLY A 144 -25.46 24.25 12.10
N LYS A 145 -24.59 23.75 12.98
CA LYS A 145 -24.31 24.37 14.29
C LYS A 145 -23.23 23.55 15.00
N SER A 146 -22.35 24.29 15.67
CA SER A 146 -21.35 23.77 16.61
C SER A 146 -21.93 22.67 17.50
N ALA A 147 -21.26 21.51 17.51
CA ALA A 147 -21.36 20.55 18.59
C ALA A 147 -20.00 19.84 18.71
N ALA A 148 -19.09 20.50 19.41
CA ALA A 148 -17.92 19.89 20.04
C ALA A 148 -18.31 18.93 21.19
N ASP A 149 -19.57 18.49 21.25
CA ASP A 149 -20.09 17.54 22.23
C ASP A 149 -20.94 16.51 21.51
N SER A 150 -20.86 15.24 21.94
CA SER A 150 -21.65 14.09 21.46
C SER A 150 -21.08 13.26 20.31
N LEU A 151 -20.05 12.46 20.60
CA LEU A 151 -20.08 11.01 20.34
C LEU A 151 -19.07 10.29 21.24
N VAL A 152 -19.28 10.44 22.55
CA VAL A 152 -18.76 9.46 23.51
C VAL A 152 -19.61 8.21 23.32
N VAL A 153 -19.08 7.24 22.58
CA VAL A 153 -19.66 5.89 22.50
C VAL A 153 -19.71 5.35 23.94
N PRO A 154 -20.90 5.10 24.53
CA PRO A 154 -21.06 4.73 25.94
C PRO A 154 -20.25 3.50 26.36
N THR A 155 -19.90 2.66 25.38
CA THR A 155 -19.12 1.44 25.54
C THR A 155 -17.64 1.70 25.85
N LEU A 156 -17.05 2.80 25.35
CA LEU A 156 -15.62 3.07 25.50
C LEU A 156 -15.28 3.69 26.87
N LYS A 157 -16.15 4.57 27.37
CA LYS A 157 -15.99 5.19 28.70
C LYS A 157 -16.15 4.15 29.81
N LYS A 158 -17.12 3.24 29.67
CA LYS A 158 -17.36 2.13 30.60
C LYS A 158 -16.19 1.13 30.65
N TRP A 159 -15.50 0.94 29.52
CA TRP A 159 -14.32 0.08 29.44
C TRP A 159 -13.08 0.73 30.10
N LEU A 160 -12.92 2.05 29.97
CA LEU A 160 -11.82 2.80 30.59
C LEU A 160 -11.95 2.93 32.11
N GLU A 161 -13.17 3.08 32.64
CA GLU A 161 -13.44 3.13 34.09
C GLU A 161 -13.20 1.77 34.79
N GLN A 162 -13.43 0.66 34.07
CA GLN A 162 -13.12 -0.70 34.55
C GLN A 162 -11.61 -1.00 34.60
N LEU A 163 -10.82 -0.37 33.73
CA LEU A 163 -9.36 -0.54 33.72
C LEU A 163 -8.65 0.26 34.82
N GLN A 164 -9.21 1.40 35.25
CA GLN A 164 -8.64 2.20 36.34
C GLN A 164 -8.92 1.62 37.74
N THR A 165 -9.97 0.82 37.89
CA THR A 165 -10.33 0.16 39.15
C THR A 165 -9.68 -1.21 39.34
N ALA A 166 -9.21 -1.85 38.25
CA ALA A 166 -8.50 -3.12 38.28
C ALA A 166 -6.99 -2.98 38.57
N GLY A 167 -6.50 -1.75 38.74
CA GLY A 167 -5.08 -1.42 38.98
C GLY A 167 -4.76 -0.88 40.38
N GLN A 168 -5.69 -0.97 41.34
CA GLN A 168 -5.44 -0.72 42.77
C GLN A 168 -5.41 -2.00 43.57
#